data_AF-A0A6P1E1I8-F1
#
_entry.id   AF-A0A6P1E1I8-F1
#
_cell.length_a   1.000
_cell.length_b   1.000
_cell.length_c   1.000
_cell.angle_alpha   90.00
_cell.angle_beta   90.00
_cell.angle_gamma   90.00
#
_symmetry.space_group_name_H-M   'P 1'
#
loop_
_entity.id
_entity.type
_entity.pdbx_description
1 polymer ?
#
loop_
_entity_poly.entity_id
_entity_poly.type
_entity_poly.pdbx_seq_one_letter_code
_entity_poly.pdbx_strand_id
1 'polypeptide(L)'
;MEREPDNPYVAVFAPLLIEDDDALRARAPALWRRVQTAPLEPAARDVLAQVLEFWFFERFRGLTAKEIWAMLNLVTPIQETRAYQSIFAEGKAEGEAKGKAEGKASALRRQLTRRFGALPDWVGLRIDAASIEQLDAWLDDIFDAESLVALIGPAPD
;
A
#
# COMPACT_ATOMS: atom_id res chain seq x y z
N MET A 1 13.20 4.36 39.47
CA MET A 1 12.37 4.60 38.28
C MET A 1 11.07 3.87 38.48
N GLU A 2 10.10 4.55 39.08
CA GLU A 2 8.75 4.02 39.22
C GLU A 2 8.18 3.77 37.82
N ARG A 3 7.78 2.52 37.54
CA ARG A 3 6.96 2.21 36.38
C ARG A 3 5.62 2.86 36.64
N GLU A 4 5.40 4.06 36.14
CA GLU A 4 4.07 4.65 36.06
C GLU A 4 3.25 3.77 35.12
N PRO A 5 2.35 2.92 35.63
CA PRO A 5 1.64 1.95 34.80
C PRO A 5 0.69 2.63 33.81
N ASP A 6 0.45 3.93 33.98
CA ASP A 6 -0.45 4.77 33.20
C ASP A 6 0.23 5.74 32.23
N ASN A 7 1.56 5.66 32.07
CA ASN A 7 2.28 6.55 31.18
C ASN A 7 1.95 6.27 29.69
N PRO A 8 1.40 7.24 28.94
CA PRO A 8 0.99 7.03 27.54
C PRO A 8 2.18 6.78 26.61
N TYR A 9 3.37 7.32 26.91
CA TYR A 9 4.60 7.08 26.13
C TYR A 9 5.12 5.64 26.29
N VAL A 10 4.81 4.98 27.41
CA VAL A 10 5.17 3.57 27.62
C VAL A 10 4.13 2.66 26.99
N ALA A 11 2.86 3.07 27.03
CA ALA A 11 1.75 2.30 26.48
C ALA A 11 1.89 2.01 24.98
N VAL A 12 2.47 2.94 24.20
CA VAL A 12 2.65 2.75 22.75
C VAL A 12 3.60 1.60 22.40
N PHE A 13 4.49 1.22 23.31
CA PHE A 13 5.45 0.13 23.12
C PHE A 13 4.95 -1.21 23.68
N ALA A 14 3.75 -1.27 24.24
CA ALA A 14 3.20 -2.51 24.78
C ALA A 14 3.22 -3.70 23.78
N PRO A 15 3.00 -3.52 22.45
CA PRO A 15 3.11 -4.63 21.51
C PRO A 15 4.53 -5.20 21.35
N LEU A 16 5.57 -4.44 21.73
CA LEU A 16 6.96 -4.92 21.77
C LEU A 16 7.31 -5.56 23.12
N LEU A 17 6.65 -5.13 24.19
CA LEU A 17 6.99 -5.51 25.57
C LEU A 17 6.16 -6.69 26.10
N ILE A 18 4.95 -6.90 25.57
CA ILE A 18 4.08 -8.02 25.94
C ILE A 18 4.32 -9.14 24.93
N GLU A 19 4.96 -10.22 25.39
CA GLU A 19 5.29 -11.37 24.54
C GLU A 19 4.06 -12.19 24.15
N ASP A 20 3.12 -12.36 25.09
CA ASP A 20 1.92 -13.16 24.90
C ASP A 20 0.84 -12.42 24.07
N ASP A 21 0.49 -13.00 22.92
CA ASP A 21 -0.41 -12.37 21.96
C ASP A 21 -1.84 -12.24 22.48
N ASP A 22 -2.33 -13.21 23.24
CA ASP A 22 -3.70 -13.16 23.80
C ASP A 22 -3.81 -12.12 24.91
N ALA A 23 -2.80 -12.00 25.77
CA ALA A 23 -2.70 -10.95 26.76
C ALA A 23 -2.58 -9.56 26.14
N LEU A 24 -1.82 -9.43 25.04
CA LEU A 24 -1.71 -8.18 24.29
C LEU A 24 -3.05 -7.78 23.66
N ARG A 25 -3.73 -8.73 22.99
CA ARG A 25 -5.07 -8.55 22.41
C ARG A 25 -6.09 -8.10 23.44
N ALA A 26 -6.12 -8.75 24.61
CA ALA A 26 -7.03 -8.41 25.69
C ALA A 26 -6.80 -6.98 26.24
N ARG A 27 -5.57 -6.47 26.15
CA ARG A 27 -5.20 -5.12 26.63
C ARG A 27 -5.28 -4.05 25.55
N ALA A 28 -5.38 -4.42 24.27
CA ALA A 28 -5.37 -3.51 23.14
C ALA A 28 -6.40 -2.36 23.23
N PRO A 29 -7.67 -2.59 23.60
CA PRO A 29 -8.64 -1.50 23.79
C PRO A 29 -8.24 -0.51 24.90
N ALA A 30 -7.63 -1.01 25.97
CA ALA A 30 -7.23 -0.18 27.11
C ALA A 30 -5.99 0.66 26.78
N LEU A 31 -5.01 0.09 26.07
CA LEU A 31 -3.84 0.79 25.56
C LEU A 31 -4.25 1.92 24.62
N TRP A 32 -5.15 1.61 23.68
CA TRP A 32 -5.68 2.59 22.74
C TRP A 32 -6.40 3.74 23.45
N ARG A 33 -7.34 3.41 24.35
CA ARG A 33 -8.07 4.42 25.13
C ARG A 33 -7.11 5.32 25.92
N ARG A 34 -6.08 4.75 26.54
CA ARG A 34 -5.10 5.50 27.33
C ARG A 34 -4.38 6.56 26.50
N VAL A 35 -3.98 6.22 25.27
CA VAL A 35 -3.35 7.20 24.36
C VAL A 35 -4.35 8.31 23.99
N GLN A 36 -5.58 7.93 23.62
CA GLN A 36 -6.60 8.90 23.19
C GLN A 36 -7.08 9.84 24.31
N THR A 37 -7.09 9.39 25.56
CA THR A 37 -7.54 10.20 26.72
C THR A 37 -6.39 10.85 27.49
N ALA A 38 -5.15 10.70 27.04
CA ALA A 38 -4.00 11.29 27.71
C ALA A 38 -4.12 12.84 27.74
N PRO A 39 -3.74 13.50 28.86
CA PRO A 39 -3.77 14.96 28.99
C PRO A 39 -2.59 15.61 28.23
N LEU A 40 -2.53 15.36 26.92
CA LEU A 40 -1.52 15.86 25.99
C LEU A 40 -2.18 16.76 24.93
N GLU A 41 -1.36 17.49 24.18
CA GLU A 41 -1.85 18.18 22.99
C GLU A 41 -2.43 17.18 21.97
N PRO A 42 -3.47 17.54 21.20
CA PRO A 42 -4.07 16.65 20.20
C PRO A 42 -3.04 16.05 19.23
N ALA A 43 -2.11 16.88 18.74
CA ALA A 43 -1.05 16.42 17.84
C ALA A 43 -0.12 15.38 18.48
N ALA A 44 0.16 15.51 19.78
CA ALA A 44 0.99 14.53 20.50
C ALA A 44 0.25 13.20 20.69
N ARG A 45 -1.07 13.24 20.97
CA ARG A 45 -1.90 12.03 21.01
C ARG A 45 -1.94 11.33 19.65
N ASP A 46 -2.09 12.09 18.56
CA ASP A 46 -2.08 11.54 17.20
C ASP A 46 -0.76 10.81 16.89
N VAL A 47 0.38 11.38 17.26
CA VAL A 47 1.69 10.74 17.08
C VAL A 47 1.79 9.46 17.91
N LEU A 48 1.37 9.48 19.18
CA LEU A 48 1.39 8.28 20.02
C LEU A 48 0.45 7.19 19.50
N ALA A 49 -0.72 7.57 18.98
CA ALA A 49 -1.67 6.66 18.36
C ALA A 49 -1.05 5.97 17.14
N GLN A 50 -0.39 6.75 16.26
CA GLN A 50 0.33 6.22 15.09
C GLN A 50 1.44 5.23 15.48
N VAL A 51 2.21 5.52 16.54
CA VAL A 51 3.26 4.60 17.01
C VAL A 51 2.65 3.31 17.55
N LEU A 52 1.58 3.40 18.35
CA LEU A 52 0.89 2.21 18.88
C LEU A 52 0.30 1.36 17.75
N GLU A 53 -0.37 1.99 16.78
CA GLU A 53 -0.90 1.33 15.59
C GLU A 53 0.20 0.60 14.82
N PHE A 54 1.30 1.29 14.51
CA PHE A 54 2.43 0.73 13.78
C PHE A 54 2.90 -0.58 14.42
N TRP A 55 3.10 -0.60 15.74
CA TRP A 55 3.55 -1.80 16.43
C TRP A 55 2.50 -2.91 16.46
N PHE A 56 1.20 -2.59 16.48
CA PHE A 56 0.14 -3.59 16.34
C PHE A 56 0.11 -4.22 14.94
N PHE A 57 0.24 -3.41 13.88
CA PHE A 57 0.35 -3.91 12.50
C PHE A 57 1.59 -4.78 12.30
N GLU A 58 2.72 -4.35 12.86
CA GLU A 58 3.98 -5.07 12.77
C GLU A 58 3.98 -6.38 13.59
N ARG A 59 3.35 -6.40 14.76
CA ARG A 59 3.22 -7.62 15.59
C ARG A 59 2.24 -8.62 15.00
N PHE A 60 1.17 -8.15 14.35
CA PHE A 60 0.08 -8.98 13.80
C PHE A 60 -0.01 -8.92 12.27
N ARG A 61 1.09 -9.20 11.57
CA ARG A 61 1.17 -9.20 10.09
C ARG A 61 0.16 -10.11 9.37
N GLY A 62 -0.41 -11.09 10.08
CA GLY A 62 -1.43 -12.00 9.54
C GLY A 62 -2.88 -11.49 9.66
N LEU A 63 -3.11 -10.38 10.36
CA LEU A 63 -4.43 -9.76 10.49
C LEU A 63 -4.64 -8.66 9.46
N THR A 64 -5.88 -8.52 9.01
CA THR A 64 -6.32 -7.39 8.21
C THR A 64 -6.39 -6.12 9.06
N ALA A 65 -6.33 -4.95 8.40
CA ALA A 65 -6.53 -3.68 9.08
C ALA A 65 -7.86 -3.64 9.85
N LYS A 66 -8.94 -4.18 9.28
CA LYS A 66 -10.25 -4.24 9.95
C LYS A 66 -10.20 -5.03 11.26
N GLU A 67 -9.48 -6.14 11.29
CA GLU A 67 -9.33 -6.98 12.49
C GLU A 67 -8.50 -6.28 13.57
N ILE A 68 -7.39 -5.63 13.19
CA ILE A 68 -6.57 -4.86 14.13
C ILE A 68 -7.37 -3.70 14.74
N TRP A 69 -8.13 -2.96 13.92
CA TRP A 69 -8.95 -1.85 14.40
C TRP A 69 -10.14 -2.30 15.24
N ALA A 70 -10.75 -3.44 14.92
CA ALA A 70 -11.78 -4.05 15.76
C ALA A 70 -11.21 -4.45 17.13
N MET A 71 -9.99 -4.97 17.18
CA MET A 71 -9.28 -5.31 18.41
C MET A 71 -8.96 -4.06 19.25
N LEU A 72 -8.69 -2.90 18.64
CA LEU A 72 -8.53 -1.62 19.36
C LEU A 72 -9.86 -1.02 19.84
N ASN A 73 -10.98 -1.70 19.60
CA ASN A 73 -12.36 -1.31 19.94
C ASN A 73 -12.72 0.10 19.43
N LEU A 74 -12.27 0.42 18.21
CA LEU A 74 -12.63 1.67 17.57
C LEU A 74 -14.03 1.58 16.99
N VAL A 75 -14.98 2.35 17.56
CA VAL A 75 -16.36 2.47 17.05
C VAL A 75 -16.45 3.57 15.98
N THR A 76 -15.43 4.41 15.83
CA THR A 76 -15.37 5.39 14.73
C THR A 76 -15.04 4.69 13.40
N PRO A 77 -15.61 5.15 12.26
CA PRO A 77 -15.26 4.62 10.95
C PRO A 77 -13.75 4.75 10.73
N ILE A 78 -13.09 3.62 10.52
CA ILE A 78 -11.63 3.47 10.31
C ILE A 78 -11.09 4.44 9.24
N GLN A 79 -11.96 4.78 8.28
CA GLN A 79 -11.75 5.72 7.17
C GLN A 79 -11.41 7.15 7.60
N GLU A 80 -11.69 7.54 8.85
CA GLU A 80 -11.42 8.88 9.38
C GLU A 80 -10.03 9.01 10.01
N THR A 81 -9.30 7.91 10.22
CA THR A 81 -7.95 7.96 10.77
C THR A 81 -6.96 8.40 9.69
N ARG A 82 -6.06 9.35 10.02
CA ARG A 82 -5.05 9.86 9.07
C ARG A 82 -4.12 8.76 8.56
N ALA A 83 -3.75 7.81 9.42
CA ALA A 83 -2.93 6.67 9.07
C ALA A 83 -3.60 5.78 8.00
N TYR A 84 -4.88 5.45 8.19
CA TYR A 84 -5.64 4.69 7.20
C TYR A 84 -5.78 5.45 5.87
N GLN A 85 -6.10 6.74 5.92
CA GLN A 85 -6.23 7.55 4.71
C GLN A 85 -4.93 7.60 3.91
N SER A 86 -3.79 7.75 4.57
CA SER A 86 -2.47 7.76 3.90
C SER A 86 -2.15 6.42 3.25
N ILE A 87 -2.23 5.32 4.00
CA ILE A 87 -1.91 3.97 3.50
C ILE A 87 -2.87 3.57 2.37
N PHE A 88 -4.16 3.87 2.54
CA PHE A 88 -5.16 3.59 1.52
C PHE A 88 -4.95 4.43 0.25
N ALA A 89 -4.60 5.72 0.39
CA ALA A 89 -4.33 6.58 -0.75
C ALA A 89 -3.10 6.11 -1.53
N GLU A 90 -2.02 5.71 -0.85
CA GLU A 90 -0.81 5.17 -1.48
C GLU A 90 -1.10 3.85 -2.20
N GLY A 91 -1.76 2.90 -1.54
CA GLY A 91 -2.12 1.62 -2.15
C GLY A 91 -3.11 1.77 -3.32
N LYS A 92 -4.04 2.74 -3.23
CA LYS A 92 -4.94 3.07 -4.34
C LYS A 92 -4.16 3.66 -5.53
N ALA A 93 -3.24 4.59 -5.27
CA ALA A 93 -2.42 5.20 -6.32
C ALA A 93 -1.53 4.17 -7.03
N GLU A 94 -0.87 3.29 -6.27
CA GLU A 94 -0.07 2.19 -6.83
C GLU A 94 -0.93 1.22 -7.65
N GLY A 95 -2.10 0.83 -7.11
CA GLY A 95 -3.03 -0.06 -7.80
C GLY A 95 -3.58 0.54 -9.11
N GLU A 96 -3.94 1.83 -9.11
CA GLU A 96 -4.38 2.54 -10.30
C GLU A 96 -3.26 2.66 -11.34
N ALA A 97 -2.03 2.98 -10.92
CA ALA A 97 -0.87 3.06 -11.80
C ALA A 97 -0.57 1.69 -12.45
N LYS A 98 -0.51 0.62 -11.64
CA LYS A 98 -0.26 -0.74 -12.13
C LYS A 98 -1.36 -1.21 -13.08
N GLY A 99 -2.64 -1.03 -12.71
CA GLY A 99 -3.77 -1.40 -13.56
C GLY A 99 -3.79 -0.63 -14.89
N LYS A 100 -3.39 0.64 -14.89
CA LYS A 100 -3.25 1.44 -16.11
C LYS A 100 -2.12 0.93 -17.01
N ALA A 101 -0.96 0.59 -16.45
CA ALA A 101 0.15 0.02 -17.20
C ALA A 101 -0.22 -1.33 -17.84
N GLU A 102 -0.77 -2.25 -17.04
CA GLU A 102 -1.22 -3.57 -17.52
C GLU A 102 -2.30 -3.46 -18.61
N GLY A 103 -3.26 -2.54 -18.44
CA GLY A 103 -4.30 -2.28 -19.43
C GLY A 103 -3.73 -1.78 -20.77
N LYS A 104 -2.78 -0.84 -20.72
CA LYS A 104 -2.11 -0.31 -21.92
C LYS A 104 -1.24 -1.36 -22.60
N ALA A 105 -0.45 -2.12 -21.84
CA ALA A 105 0.35 -3.21 -22.35
C ALA A 105 -0.51 -4.26 -23.08
N SER A 106 -1.63 -4.66 -22.48
CA SER A 106 -2.59 -5.58 -23.09
C SER A 106 -3.23 -5.01 -24.37
N ALA A 107 -3.63 -3.73 -24.35
CA ALA A 107 -4.16 -3.05 -25.52
C ALA A 107 -3.15 -3.00 -26.66
N LEU A 108 -1.91 -2.60 -26.37
CA LEU A 108 -0.81 -2.51 -27.33
C LEU A 108 -0.52 -3.89 -27.94
N ARG A 109 -0.35 -4.93 -27.13
CA ARG A 109 -0.16 -6.31 -27.62
C ARG A 109 -1.27 -6.74 -28.57
N ARG A 110 -2.54 -6.50 -28.21
CA ARG A 110 -3.67 -6.85 -29.08
C ARG A 110 -3.62 -6.13 -30.41
N GLN A 111 -3.25 -4.86 -30.43
CA GLN A 111 -3.17 -4.09 -31.68
C GLN A 111 -1.95 -4.49 -32.52
N LEU A 112 -0.80 -4.73 -31.91
CA LEU A 112 0.39 -5.23 -32.60
C LEU A 112 0.13 -6.61 -33.21
N THR A 113 -0.53 -7.51 -32.49
CA THR A 113 -0.91 -8.81 -33.05
C THR A 113 -1.85 -8.68 -34.25
N ARG A 114 -2.76 -7.69 -34.23
CA ARG A 114 -3.67 -7.43 -35.34
C ARG A 114 -2.96 -6.83 -36.56
N ARG A 115 -2.00 -5.92 -36.37
CA ARG A 115 -1.28 -5.27 -37.49
C ARG A 115 -0.15 -6.15 -38.05
N PHE A 116 0.61 -6.80 -37.18
CA PHE A 116 1.87 -7.47 -37.53
C PHE A 116 1.84 -9.00 -37.40
N GLY A 117 0.73 -9.58 -36.92
CA GLY A 117 0.58 -11.03 -36.76
C GLY A 117 1.21 -11.56 -35.47
N ALA A 118 1.77 -12.76 -35.51
CA ALA A 118 2.39 -13.36 -34.34
C ALA A 118 3.57 -12.50 -33.84
N LEU A 119 3.54 -12.13 -32.56
CA LEU A 119 4.58 -11.29 -31.97
C LEU A 119 5.75 -12.15 -31.48
N PRO A 120 7.01 -11.81 -31.83
CA PRO A 120 8.18 -12.44 -31.23
C PRO A 120 8.24 -12.24 -29.71
N ASP A 121 8.86 -13.17 -28.98
CA ASP A 121 8.92 -13.14 -27.51
C ASP A 121 9.52 -11.85 -26.94
N TRP A 122 10.55 -11.30 -27.60
CA TRP A 122 11.21 -10.07 -27.17
C TRP A 122 10.26 -8.85 -27.14
N VAL A 123 9.23 -8.85 -28.00
CA VAL A 123 8.21 -7.78 -28.04
C VAL A 123 7.40 -7.82 -26.75
N GLY A 124 7.03 -9.02 -26.30
CA GLY A 124 6.31 -9.18 -25.04
C GLY A 124 7.12 -8.68 -23.85
N LEU A 125 8.36 -9.14 -23.74
CA LEU A 125 9.26 -8.72 -22.65
C LEU A 125 9.47 -7.21 -22.62
N ARG A 126 9.59 -6.58 -23.79
CA ARG A 126 9.74 -5.12 -23.89
C ARG A 126 8.49 -4.37 -23.45
N ILE A 127 7.30 -4.85 -23.83
CA ILE A 127 6.03 -4.25 -23.43
C ILE A 127 5.82 -4.37 -21.91
N ASP A 128 6.20 -5.51 -21.31
CA ASP A 128 6.05 -5.73 -19.87
C ASP A 128 6.99 -4.85 -19.04
N ALA A 129 8.17 -4.52 -19.59
CA ALA A 129 9.16 -3.67 -18.93
C ALA A 129 8.95 -2.17 -19.20
N ALA A 130 8.00 -1.80 -20.06
CA ALA A 130 7.82 -0.42 -20.49
C ALA A 130 7.12 0.45 -19.45
N SER A 131 7.52 1.71 -19.36
CA SER A 131 6.80 2.71 -18.56
C SER A 131 5.46 3.06 -19.20
N ILE A 132 4.55 3.67 -18.44
CA ILE A 132 3.25 4.11 -18.95
C ILE A 132 3.42 5.09 -20.12
N GLU A 133 4.43 5.96 -20.06
CA GLU A 133 4.73 6.97 -21.07
C GLU A 133 5.23 6.32 -22.36
N GLN A 134 6.06 5.27 -22.26
CA GLN A 134 6.49 4.50 -23.42
C GLN A 134 5.31 3.77 -24.07
N LEU A 135 4.44 3.16 -23.27
CA LEU A 135 3.24 2.51 -23.76
C LEU A 135 2.28 3.49 -24.46
N ASP A 136 2.14 4.72 -23.95
CA ASP A 136 1.35 5.77 -24.61
C ASP A 136 1.94 6.18 -25.95
N ALA A 137 3.23 6.50 -25.99
CA ALA A 137 3.89 6.86 -27.25
C ALA A 137 3.72 5.76 -28.30
N TRP A 138 3.89 4.49 -27.91
CA TRP A 138 3.69 3.37 -28.83
C TRP A 138 2.24 3.15 -29.24
N LEU A 139 1.27 3.50 -28.41
CA LEU A 139 -0.16 3.43 -28.75
C LEU A 139 -0.58 4.55 -29.70
N ASP A 140 -0.01 5.75 -29.53
CA ASP A 140 -0.26 6.91 -30.39
C ASP A 140 0.35 6.68 -31.79
N ASP A 141 1.59 6.20 -31.84
CA ASP A 141 2.33 5.98 -33.10
C ASP A 141 1.96 4.65 -33.78
N ILE A 142 1.08 3.84 -33.16
CA ILE A 142 0.83 2.46 -33.58
C ILE A 142 0.27 2.36 -34.99
N PHE A 143 -0.43 3.37 -35.50
CA PHE A 143 -1.05 3.33 -36.82
C PHE A 143 -0.14 3.87 -37.91
N ASP A 144 0.89 4.63 -37.54
CA ASP A 144 1.84 5.23 -38.47
C ASP A 144 3.10 4.38 -38.63
N ALA A 145 3.48 3.60 -37.61
CA ALA A 145 4.64 2.74 -37.69
C ALA A 145 4.49 1.65 -38.76
N GLU A 146 5.51 1.51 -39.61
CA GLU A 146 5.57 0.49 -40.68
C GLU A 146 6.05 -0.89 -40.19
N SER A 147 6.67 -0.96 -39.00
CA SER A 147 7.19 -2.21 -38.44
C SER A 147 7.28 -2.17 -36.91
N LEU A 148 7.41 -3.36 -36.30
CA LEU A 148 7.69 -3.50 -34.87
C LEU A 148 8.98 -2.76 -34.47
N VAL A 149 10.03 -2.85 -35.28
CA VAL A 149 11.31 -2.20 -35.00
C VAL A 149 11.19 -0.68 -35.05
N ALA A 150 10.40 -0.15 -35.98
CA ALA A 150 10.16 1.29 -36.07
C ALA A 150 9.37 1.83 -34.86
N LEU A 151 8.44 1.04 -34.32
CA LEU A 151 7.61 1.46 -33.19
C LEU A 151 8.32 1.32 -31.84
N ILE A 152 8.86 0.13 -31.56
CA ILE A 152 9.35 -0.24 -30.22
C ILE A 152 10.86 -0.51 -30.18
N GLY A 153 11.58 -0.24 -31.27
CA GLY A 153 13.02 -0.43 -31.38
C GLY A 153 13.46 -1.86 -31.74
N PRO A 154 14.76 -2.08 -32.01
CA PRO A 154 15.32 -3.39 -32.39
C PRO A 154 15.31 -4.38 -31.21
N ALA A 155 15.36 -5.69 -31.48
CA ALA A 155 15.47 -6.69 -30.42
C ALA A 155 16.68 -6.39 -29.51
N PRO A 156 16.59 -6.67 -28.19
CA PRO A 156 17.74 -6.54 -27.30
C PRO A 156 18.85 -7.51 -27.74
N ASP A 157 20.10 -7.07 -27.63
CA ASP A 157 21.30 -7.87 -27.93
C ASP A 157 21.48 -9.06 -26.96
#